data_AF-A0A2V2AWQ4-F1
#
_entry.id   AF-A0A2V2AWQ4-F1
#
_cell.length_a   1.000
_cell.length_b   1.000
_cell.length_c   1.000
_cell.angle_alpha   90.00
_cell.angle_beta   90.00
_cell.angle_gamma   90.00
#
_symmetry.space_group_name_H-M   'P 1'
#
loop_
_entity.id
_entity.type
_entity.pdbx_description
1 polymer ?
#
loop_
_entity_poly.entity_id
_entity_poly.type
_entity_poly.pdbx_seq_one_letter_code
_entity_poly.pdbx_strand_id
1 'polypeptide(L)'
;MSVAETRRPTGGGGAGGEGLGRSPGGFTSKIHLSADGFCRPLSLIVTPGQRADCTQFVPVLEKIRVPRLGLGRPRKKPASVAADEAYSKGPCRQYLRQRGIRHTIPE
;
A
#
# COMPACT_ATOMS: atom_id res chain seq x y z
N MET A 1 17.60 -42.34 23.21
CA MET A 1 16.38 -41.63 22.74
C MET A 1 16.81 -40.24 22.31
N SER A 2 16.81 -39.96 21.01
CA SER A 2 17.18 -38.64 20.46
C SER A 2 15.90 -37.87 20.20
N VAL A 3 15.76 -36.72 20.86
CA VAL A 3 14.61 -35.82 20.70
C VAL A 3 14.80 -35.12 19.35
N ALA A 4 13.91 -35.38 18.40
CA ALA A 4 13.92 -34.71 17.11
C ALA A 4 13.54 -33.23 17.33
N GLU A 5 14.50 -32.34 17.09
CA GLU A 5 14.27 -30.91 17.04
C GLU A 5 13.35 -30.60 15.85
N THR A 6 12.12 -30.19 16.14
CA THR A 6 11.15 -29.74 15.13
C THR A 6 11.67 -28.47 14.49
N ARG A 7 12.40 -28.61 13.38
CA ARG A 7 12.80 -27.47 12.53
C ARG A 7 11.54 -26.71 12.12
N ARG A 8 11.43 -25.46 12.60
CA ARG A 8 10.42 -24.51 12.13
C ARG A 8 10.59 -24.36 10.61
N PRO A 9 9.53 -24.52 9.80
CA PRO A 9 9.65 -24.32 8.37
C PRO A 9 10.08 -22.88 8.11
N THR A 10 11.03 -22.70 7.19
CA THR A 10 11.38 -21.39 6.63
C THR A 10 10.12 -20.83 5.95
N GLY A 11 9.45 -19.91 6.63
CA GLY A 11 8.20 -19.29 6.17
C GLY A 11 8.44 -18.38 4.97
N GLY A 12 8.62 -18.97 3.79
CA GLY A 12 8.77 -18.27 2.52
C GLY A 12 7.76 -18.79 1.52
N GLY A 13 6.81 -17.93 1.12
CA GLY A 13 5.91 -18.17 -0.01
C GLY A 13 4.44 -18.28 0.37
N GLY A 14 3.76 -17.13 0.44
CA GLY A 14 2.34 -17.12 0.03
C GLY A 14 2.31 -17.26 -1.50
N ALA A 15 1.37 -18.03 -2.04
CA ALA A 15 1.24 -18.16 -3.49
C ALA A 15 0.95 -16.78 -4.10
N GLY A 16 1.68 -16.46 -5.17
CA GLY A 16 1.60 -15.15 -5.81
C GLY A 16 0.20 -14.89 -6.36
N GLY A 17 -0.43 -13.80 -5.94
CA GLY A 17 -1.70 -13.32 -6.49
C GLY A 17 -2.91 -13.39 -5.55
N GLU A 18 -2.85 -14.16 -4.47
CA GLU A 18 -4.01 -14.44 -3.61
C GLU A 18 -4.29 -13.34 -2.56
N GLY A 19 -3.38 -12.37 -2.42
CA GLY A 19 -3.51 -11.30 -1.42
C GLY A 19 -3.29 -11.77 0.03
N LEU A 20 -3.05 -13.06 0.27
CA LEU A 20 -2.80 -13.66 1.57
C LEU A 20 -1.32 -13.89 1.83
N GLY A 21 -0.91 -13.57 3.05
CA GLY A 21 0.45 -13.69 3.56
C GLY A 21 0.55 -14.65 4.72
N ARG A 22 1.73 -15.22 4.96
CA ARG A 22 1.99 -16.04 6.15
C ARG A 22 2.59 -15.17 7.25
N SER A 23 2.08 -15.33 8.46
CA SER A 23 2.65 -14.76 9.69
C SER A 23 2.61 -15.83 10.80
N PRO A 24 3.32 -15.64 11.93
CA PRO A 24 3.31 -16.60 13.03
C PRO A 24 1.91 -16.93 13.58
N GLY A 25 0.94 -16.02 13.42
CA GLY A 25 -0.46 -16.20 13.82
C GLY A 25 -1.41 -16.74 12.75
N GLY A 26 -0.89 -17.20 11.59
CA GLY A 26 -1.71 -17.68 10.47
C GLY A 26 -1.62 -16.79 9.23
N PHE A 27 -2.73 -16.66 8.49
CA PHE A 27 -2.77 -15.87 7.26
C PHE A 27 -3.13 -14.40 7.53
N THR A 28 -2.41 -13.48 6.91
CA THR A 28 -2.63 -12.03 7.03
C THR A 28 -2.62 -11.31 5.69
N SER A 29 -3.38 -10.23 5.59
CA SER A 29 -3.42 -9.34 4.43
C SER A 29 -3.29 -7.89 4.87
N LYS A 30 -2.86 -7.03 3.94
CA LYS A 30 -2.85 -5.59 4.07
C LYS A 30 -3.75 -4.97 3.01
N ILE A 31 -4.46 -3.92 3.39
CA ILE A 31 -5.24 -3.09 2.50
C ILE A 31 -4.52 -1.75 2.36
N HIS A 32 -4.09 -1.42 1.15
CA HIS A 32 -3.55 -0.11 0.82
C HIS A 32 -4.64 0.68 0.09
N LEU A 33 -5.16 1.70 0.75
CA LEU A 33 -6.33 2.46 0.33
C LEU A 33 -5.96 3.94 0.19
N SER A 34 -6.52 4.61 -0.82
CA SER A 34 -6.61 6.07 -0.86
C SER A 34 -8.07 6.51 -0.77
N ALA A 35 -8.30 7.68 -0.18
CA ALA A 35 -9.61 8.29 -0.07
C ALA A 35 -9.57 9.79 -0.39
N ASP A 36 -10.72 10.37 -0.73
CA ASP A 36 -10.89 11.81 -0.83
C ASP A 36 -11.11 12.47 0.55
N GLY A 37 -11.29 13.79 0.57
CA GLY A 37 -11.54 14.55 1.81
C GLY A 37 -12.87 14.23 2.51
N PHE A 38 -13.72 13.40 1.91
CA PHE A 38 -14.98 12.90 2.48
C PHE A 38 -14.90 11.41 2.82
N CYS A 39 -13.68 10.86 2.93
CA CYS A 39 -13.42 9.45 3.23
C CYS A 39 -13.99 8.48 2.19
N ARG A 40 -14.22 8.93 0.94
CA ARG A 40 -14.66 8.05 -0.15
C ARG A 40 -13.45 7.35 -0.78
N PRO A 41 -13.42 6.01 -0.83
CA PRO A 41 -12.33 5.27 -1.48
C PRO A 41 -12.12 5.68 -2.95
N LEU A 42 -10.87 5.99 -3.32
CA LEU A 42 -10.47 6.32 -4.70
C LEU A 42 -9.64 5.22 -5.35
N SER A 43 -8.91 4.42 -4.56
CA SER A 43 -8.17 3.25 -5.03
C SER A 43 -7.88 2.28 -3.88
N LEU A 44 -7.83 0.98 -4.20
CA LEU A 44 -7.59 -0.09 -3.24
C LEU A 44 -6.67 -1.16 -3.85
N ILE A 45 -5.71 -1.64 -3.07
CA ILE A 45 -4.83 -2.77 -3.38
C ILE A 45 -4.75 -3.65 -2.15
N VAL A 46 -4.99 -4.95 -2.33
CA VAL A 46 -4.80 -5.96 -1.27
C VAL A 46 -3.49 -6.67 -1.52
N THR A 47 -2.66 -6.80 -0.49
CA THR A 47 -1.41 -7.56 -0.55
C THR A 47 -1.26 -8.52 0.61
N PRO A 48 -0.44 -9.58 0.46
CA PRO A 48 -0.01 -10.42 1.57
C PRO A 48 0.56 -9.60 2.73
N GLY A 49 0.26 -9.97 3.98
CA GLY A 49 0.62 -9.17 5.15
C GLY A 49 2.13 -8.92 5.35
N GLN A 50 3.00 -9.78 4.82
CA GLN A 50 4.45 -9.60 4.84
C GLN A 50 4.96 -8.58 3.82
N ARG A 51 4.11 -8.04 2.94
CA ARG A 51 4.49 -7.00 1.98
C ARG A 51 4.80 -5.69 2.71
N ALA A 52 5.91 -5.06 2.34
CA ALA A 52 6.28 -3.74 2.87
C ALA A 52 5.38 -2.64 2.29
N ASP A 53 4.86 -1.76 3.16
CA ASP A 53 3.85 -0.76 2.82
C ASP A 53 4.35 0.23 1.77
N CYS A 54 5.58 0.72 1.93
CA CYS A 54 6.22 1.64 1.00
C CYS A 54 6.23 1.16 -0.47
N THR A 55 6.19 -0.16 -0.71
CA THR A 55 6.17 -0.72 -2.07
C THR A 55 4.82 -0.54 -2.76
N GLN A 56 3.75 -0.32 -2.00
CA GLN A 56 2.38 -0.18 -2.51
C GLN A 56 1.93 1.27 -2.64
N PHE A 57 2.72 2.23 -2.16
CA PHE A 57 2.42 3.66 -2.23
C PHE A 57 2.17 4.16 -3.66
N VAL A 58 3.15 3.94 -4.55
CA VAL A 58 3.04 4.37 -5.96
C VAL A 58 1.90 3.64 -6.68
N PRO A 59 1.77 2.29 -6.59
CA PRO A 59 0.62 1.58 -7.14
C PRO A 59 -0.75 2.13 -6.72
N VAL A 60 -0.94 2.49 -5.44
CA VAL A 60 -2.18 3.09 -4.94
C VAL A 60 -2.43 4.45 -5.61
N LEU A 61 -1.41 5.31 -5.66
CA LEU A 61 -1.54 6.64 -6.26
C LEU A 61 -1.85 6.60 -7.76
N GLU A 62 -1.29 5.65 -8.51
CA GLU A 62 -1.55 5.52 -9.96
C GLU A 62 -2.97 5.03 -10.27
N LYS A 63 -3.59 4.32 -9.33
CA LYS A 63 -4.99 3.88 -9.42
C LYS A 63 -6.00 4.97 -9.05
N ILE A 64 -5.58 6.08 -8.43
CA ILE A 64 -6.50 7.17 -8.05
C ILE A 64 -7.27 7.69 -9.26
N ARG A 65 -8.57 7.85 -9.09
CA ARG A 65 -9.47 8.56 -10.01
C ARG A 65 -10.30 9.55 -9.22
N VAL A 66 -9.93 10.83 -9.26
CA VAL A 66 -10.68 11.91 -8.60
C VAL A 66 -11.83 12.35 -9.51
N PRO A 67 -13.10 12.17 -9.09
CA PRO A 67 -14.26 12.66 -9.84
C PRO A 67 -14.19 14.17 -10.07
N ARG A 68 -14.79 14.65 -11.17
CA ARG A 68 -14.94 16.07 -11.47
C ARG A 68 -16.41 16.45 -11.35
N LEU A 69 -16.69 17.70 -11.00
CA LEU A 69 -18.05 18.26 -10.93
C LEU A 69 -18.65 18.57 -12.33
N GLY A 70 -18.16 17.95 -13.41
CA GLY A 70 -18.58 18.23 -14.78
C GLY A 70 -18.08 17.19 -15.77
N LEU A 71 -18.37 17.42 -17.05
CA LEU A 71 -18.02 16.49 -18.15
C LEU A 71 -16.49 16.31 -18.28
N GLY A 72 -16.08 15.11 -18.72
CA GLY A 72 -14.69 14.77 -19.01
C GLY A 72 -14.08 13.70 -18.10
N ARG A 73 -12.83 13.33 -18.38
CA ARG A 73 -12.15 12.21 -17.70
C ARG A 73 -11.79 12.55 -16.25
N PRO A 74 -11.97 11.63 -15.27
CA PRO A 74 -11.49 11.82 -13.90
C PRO A 74 -10.01 12.21 -13.84
N ARG A 75 -9.64 13.06 -12.89
CA ARG A 75 -8.23 13.41 -12.69
C ARG A 75 -7.49 12.21 -12.11
N LYS A 76 -6.32 11.89 -12.67
CA LYS A 76 -5.43 10.84 -12.14
C LYS A 76 -4.38 11.36 -11.15
N LYS A 77 -4.15 12.68 -11.13
CA LYS A 77 -3.17 13.33 -10.24
C LYS A 77 -3.90 14.05 -9.10
N PRO A 78 -3.73 13.64 -7.84
CA PRO A 78 -4.23 14.39 -6.70
C PRO A 78 -3.47 15.72 -6.54
N ALA A 79 -4.12 16.72 -5.94
CA ALA A 79 -3.49 18.02 -5.68
C ALA A 79 -2.57 17.97 -4.44
N SER A 80 -3.02 17.26 -3.41
CA SER A 80 -2.27 16.98 -2.20
C SER A 80 -2.53 15.54 -1.73
N VAL A 81 -1.60 15.00 -0.95
CA VAL A 81 -1.70 13.68 -0.30
C VAL A 81 -1.29 13.81 1.16
N ALA A 82 -2.13 13.30 2.06
CA ALA A 82 -1.70 12.95 3.41
C ALA A 82 -1.45 11.44 3.45
N ALA A 83 -0.34 11.02 4.05
CA ALA A 83 -0.02 9.60 4.19
C ALA A 83 0.61 9.30 5.54
N ASP A 84 0.53 8.02 5.91
CA ASP A 84 1.10 7.46 7.13
C ASP A 84 2.63 7.51 7.16
N GLU A 85 3.22 7.48 8.36
CA GLU A 85 4.67 7.46 8.60
C GLU A 85 5.35 6.25 7.92
N ALA A 86 4.67 5.11 7.75
CA ALA A 86 5.19 3.97 7.01
C ALA A 86 5.57 4.31 5.54
N TYR A 87 5.09 5.45 5.02
CA TYR A 87 5.40 6.02 3.72
C TYR A 87 6.42 7.18 3.75
N SER A 88 7.04 7.47 4.89
CA SER A 88 8.03 8.56 5.05
C SER A 88 9.34 8.32 4.29
N LYS A 89 9.54 7.10 3.76
CA LYS A 89 10.75 6.69 3.03
C LYS A 89 11.05 7.56 1.81
N GLY A 90 12.34 7.80 1.56
CA GLY A 90 12.86 8.62 0.46
C GLY A 90 12.20 8.39 -0.91
N PRO A 91 12.05 7.14 -1.39
CA PRO A 91 11.42 6.87 -2.68
C PRO A 91 9.97 7.37 -2.80
N CYS A 92 9.18 7.32 -1.72
CA CYS A 92 7.80 7.80 -1.71
C CYS A 92 7.78 9.33 -1.84
N ARG A 93 8.62 10.03 -1.06
CA ARG A 93 8.74 11.49 -1.12
C ARG A 93 9.30 11.96 -2.47
N GLN A 94 10.28 11.25 -3.03
CA GLN A 94 10.86 11.55 -4.35
C GLN A 94 9.79 11.46 -5.44
N TYR A 95 8.96 10.41 -5.43
CA TYR A 95 7.86 10.25 -6.38
C TYR A 95 6.87 11.42 -6.31
N LEU A 96 6.49 11.85 -5.10
CA LEU A 96 5.57 12.99 -4.91
C LEU A 96 6.17 14.29 -5.43
N ARG A 97 7.45 14.54 -5.15
CA ARG A 97 8.20 15.72 -5.64
C ARG A 97 8.28 15.74 -7.16
N GLN A 98 8.65 14.62 -7.79
CA GLN A 98 8.73 14.49 -9.25
C GLN A 98 7.39 14.77 -9.95
N ARG A 99 6.27 14.39 -9.33
CA ARG A 99 4.93 14.65 -9.88
C ARG A 99 4.35 16.02 -9.49
N GLY A 100 5.07 16.81 -8.70
CA GLY A 100 4.59 18.09 -8.17
C GLY A 100 3.32 17.92 -7.34
N ILE A 101 3.27 16.89 -6.50
CA ILE A 101 2.16 16.61 -5.58
C ILE A 101 2.56 17.13 -4.19
N ARG A 102 1.75 18.02 -3.63
CA ARG A 102 1.93 18.50 -2.25
C ARG A 102 1.71 17.33 -1.29
N HIS A 103 2.53 17.18 -0.27
CA HIS A 103 2.39 16.04 0.64
C HIS A 103 2.66 16.40 2.09
N THR A 104 1.89 15.75 2.97
CA THR A 104 2.07 15.75 4.42
C THR A 104 2.27 14.31 4.84
N ILE A 105 3.48 13.99 5.30
CA ILE A 105 3.84 12.68 5.83
C ILE A 105 4.66 12.93 7.09
N PRO A 106 4.24 12.40 8.26
CA PRO A 106 5.01 12.48 9.50
C PRO A 106 6.46 11.99 9.31
N GLU A 107 7.36 12.51 10.14
CA GLU A 107 8.76 12.09 10.22
C GLU A 107 8.88 10.91 11.18
#